data_AF-C5S0J0-F1
#
_entry.id   AF-C5S0J0-F1
#
_cell.length_a   1.000
_cell.length_b   1.000
_cell.length_c   1.000
_cell.angle_alpha   90.00
_cell.angle_beta   90.00
_cell.angle_gamma   90.00
#
_symmetry.space_group_name_H-M   'P 1'
#
loop_
_entity.id
_entity.type
_entity.pdbx_description
1 polymer ?
#
loop_
_entity_poly.entity_id
_entity_poly.type
_entity_poly.pdbx_seq_one_letter_code
_entity_poly.pdbx_strand_id
1 'polypeptide(L)' 'MQNQIQLYTSADGKISLQVSLDNETVWLTQSQMASLFGVKAQNITMH' A
#
# COMPACT_ATOMS: atom_id res chain seq x y z
N MET A 1 20.18 -0.46 7.43
CA MET A 1 19.12 -1.15 6.66
C MET A 1 18.63 -0.16 5.61
N GLN A 2 18.73 -0.49 4.32
CA GLN A 2 18.31 0.39 3.24
C GLN A 2 16.80 0.21 3.00
N ASN A 3 15.96 1.08 3.55
CA ASN A 3 14.55 1.13 3.18
C ASN A 3 14.43 1.61 1.73
N GLN A 4 14.28 0.68 0.79
CA GLN A 4 13.97 1.03 -0.59
C GLN A 4 12.52 1.48 -0.66
N ILE A 5 12.35 2.76 -0.95
CA ILE A 5 11.06 3.33 -1.28
C ILE A 5 10.76 2.99 -2.74
N GLN A 6 9.68 2.26 -2.99
CA GLN A 6 9.22 1.87 -4.32
C GLN A 6 7.89 2.56 -4.65
N LEU A 7 7.66 2.84 -5.94
CA LEU A 7 6.37 3.34 -6.42
C LEU A 7 5.56 2.16 -6.97
N TYR A 8 4.46 1.83 -6.30
CA TYR A 8 3.50 0.84 -6.78
C TYR A 8 2.41 1.54 -7.60
N THR A 9 2.15 1.04 -8.80
CA THR A 9 1.03 1.49 -9.63
C THR A 9 0.05 0.34 -9.79
N SER A 10 -1.24 0.59 -9.51
CA SER A 10 -2.29 -0.39 -9.74
C SER A 10 -2.36 -0.80 -11.21
N ALA A 11 -2.85 -2.02 -11.48
CA ALA A 11 -2.95 -2.54 -12.84
C ALA A 11 -3.81 -1.66 -13.78
N ASP A 12 -4.74 -0.88 -13.22
CA ASP A 12 -5.57 0.08 -13.97
C ASP A 12 -4.92 1.48 -14.11
N GLY A 13 -3.72 1.68 -13.58
CA GLY A 13 -2.96 2.93 -13.64
C GLY A 13 -3.50 4.07 -12.77
N LYS A 14 -4.59 3.86 -12.02
CA LYS A 14 -5.29 4.93 -11.31
C LYS A 14 -4.71 5.24 -9.94
N ILE A 15 -4.02 4.29 -9.33
CA ILE A 15 -3.49 4.39 -7.97
C ILE A 15 -1.98 4.31 -8.06
N SER A 16 -1.29 5.32 -7.53
CA SER A 16 0.16 5.33 -7.39
C SER A 16 0.53 5.55 -5.93
N LEU A 17 1.22 4.58 -5.34
CA LEU A 17 1.50 4.52 -3.90
C LEU A 17 3.00 4.42 -3.68
N GLN A 18 3.51 5.29 -2.82
CA GLN A 18 4.88 5.18 -2.33
C GLN A 18 4.93 4.20 -1.16
N VAL A 19 5.68 3.12 -1.31
CA VAL A 19 5.71 1.99 -0.37
C VAL A 19 7.14 1.71 0.07
N SER A 20 7.31 1.18 1.29
CA SER A 20 8.61 0.67 1.74
C SER A 20 8.64 -0.85 1.56
N LEU A 21 9.70 -1.35 0.92
CA LEU A 21 9.95 -2.78 0.81
C LEU A 21 10.98 -3.20 1.86
N ASP A 22 10.68 -4.24 2.62
CA ASP A 22 11.62 -4.90 3.54
C ASP A 22 11.41 -6.41 3.53
N ASN A 23 12.45 -7.19 3.27
CA ASN A 23 12.40 -8.66 3.21
C ASN A 23 11.18 -9.19 2.42
N GLU A 24 10.97 -8.66 1.22
CA GLU A 24 9.83 -9.03 0.33
C GLU A 24 8.44 -8.66 0.89
N THR A 25 8.38 -7.99 2.04
CA THR A 25 7.16 -7.44 2.64
C THR A 25 6.98 -5.99 2.23
N VAL A 26 5.79 -5.67 1.71
CA VAL A 26 5.41 -4.29 1.37
C VAL A 26 4.69 -3.68 2.57
N TRP A 27 5.25 -2.59 3.09
CA TRP A 27 4.65 -1.83 4.17
C TRP A 27 3.80 -0.69 3.63
N LEU A 28 2.54 -0.66 4.05
CA LEU A 28 1.53 0.32 3.68
C LEU A 28 0.89 0.90 4.93
N THR A 29 0.50 2.17 4.86
CA THR A 29 -0.45 2.74 5.83
C THR A 29 -1.87 2.22 5.56
N GLN A 30 -2.75 2.27 6.57
CA GLN A 30 -4.15 1.87 6.42
C GLN A 30 -4.85 2.61 5.27
N SER A 31 -4.58 3.91 5.09
CA SER A 31 -5.15 4.70 4.00
C SER A 31 -4.67 4.24 2.63
N GLN A 32 -3.39 3.88 2.49
CA GLN A 32 -2.85 3.36 1.23
C GLN A 32 -3.44 1.98 0.92
N MET A 33 -3.60 1.12 1.93
CA MET A 33 -4.24 -0.19 1.79
C MET A 33 -5.72 -0.05 1.38
N ALA A 34 -6.43 0.90 1.97
CA ALA A 34 -7.81 1.23 1.61
C ALA A 34 -7.92 1.66 0.13
N SER A 35 -7.04 2.55 -0.32
CA SER A 35 -6.96 2.97 -1.73
C SER A 35 -6.65 1.81 -2.66
N LEU A 36 -5.68 0.95 -2.31
CA LEU A 36 -5.28 -0.22 -3.10
C LEU A 36 -6.44 -1.19 -3.32
N PHE A 37 -7.20 -1.49 -2.27
CA PHE A 37 -8.31 -2.45 -2.31
C PHE A 37 -9.66 -1.81 -2.65
N GLY A 38 -9.72 -0.49 -2.85
CA GLY A 38 -10.97 0.21 -3.15
C GLY A 38 -12.00 0.13 -2.02
N VAL A 39 -11.55 0.02 -0.77
CA VAL A 39 -12.40 -0.08 0.43
C VAL A 39 -12.25 1.15 1.32
N LYS A 40 -13.11 1.26 2.34
CA LYS A 40 -12.93 2.25 3.40
C LYS A 40 -11.80 1.81 4.34
N ALA A 41 -11.04 2.76 4.88
CA ALA A 41 -9.95 2.47 5.82
C ALA A 41 -10.41 1.70 7.07
N GLN A 42 -11.64 1.93 7.53
CA GLN A 42 -12.25 1.16 8.61
C GLN A 42 -12.27 -0.34 8.31
N ASN A 43 -12.49 -0.73 7.05
CA ASN A 43 -12.57 -2.14 6.64
C ASN A 43 -11.22 -2.87 6.75
N ILE A 44 -10.10 -2.14 6.88
CA ILE A 44 -8.76 -2.71 7.03
C ILE A 44 -8.51 -3.20 8.46
N THR A 45 -9.20 -2.63 9.45
CA THR A 45 -8.98 -2.93 10.89
C THR A 45 -10.14 -3.67 11.55
N MET A 46 -11.19 -4.01 10.81
CA MET A 46 -12.27 -4.84 11.33
C MET A 46 -11.75 -6.27 11.56
N HIS A 47 -11.97 -6.80 12.77
CA HIS A 47 -11.69 -8.18 13.17
C HIS A 47 -12.95 -9.05 13.12
#